data_AF-A0A1W9RUM2-F1
#
_entry.id   AF-A0A1W9RUM2-F1
#
_cell.length_a   1.000
_cell.length_b   1.000
_cell.length_c   1.000
_cell.angle_alpha   90.00
_cell.angle_beta   90.00
_cell.angle_gamma   90.00
#
_symmetry.space_group_name_H-M   'P 1'
#
loop_
_entity.id
_entity.type
_entity.pdbx_description
1 polymer ?
#
loop_
_entity_poly.entity_id
_entity_poly.type
_entity_poly.pdbx_seq_one_letter_code
_entity_poly.pdbx_strand_id
1 'polypeptide(L)'
;MRNPDALVKVSVGMGKNTLRNQIWYKIIDKLNKEKIDYVVVGATALVIHGLPRSTLDIDIYIPARAEMLNKLFLVAHKLRLQSAQEDILN
;
A
#
# COMPACT_ATOMS: atom_id res chain seq x y z
N MET A 1 -33.57 19.47 25.04
CA MET A 1 -33.57 18.97 23.63
C MET A 1 -32.37 19.60 22.92
N ARG A 2 -31.43 18.80 22.41
CA ARG A 2 -30.28 19.31 21.63
C ARG A 2 -30.75 19.59 20.20
N ASN A 3 -30.37 20.76 19.68
CA ASN A 3 -30.60 21.17 18.30
C ASN A 3 -29.93 20.16 17.34
N PRO A 4 -30.68 19.46 16.46
CA PRO A 4 -30.12 18.45 15.56
C PRO A 4 -29.22 19.04 14.46
N ASP A 5 -29.22 20.37 14.27
CA ASP A 5 -28.49 21.05 13.19
C ASP A 5 -27.20 21.76 13.64
N ALA A 6 -26.78 21.58 14.91
CA ALA A 6 -25.53 22.12 15.41
C ALA A 6 -24.33 21.22 15.05
N LEU A 7 -23.79 21.46 13.84
CA LEU A 7 -22.37 21.37 13.46
C LEU A 7 -21.57 20.13 13.92
N VAL A 8 -21.37 19.20 12.99
CA VAL A 8 -20.01 18.81 12.60
C VAL A 8 -19.95 18.70 11.07
N LYS A 9 -19.89 19.83 10.37
CA LYS A 9 -19.26 19.85 9.05
C LYS A 9 -17.76 19.70 9.29
N VAL A 10 -17.25 18.47 9.38
CA VAL A 10 -15.82 18.24 9.13
C VAL A 10 -15.60 18.61 7.68
N SER A 11 -15.20 19.86 7.45
CA SER A 11 -14.60 20.23 6.19
C SER A 11 -13.32 19.40 6.08
N VAL A 12 -13.40 18.28 5.35
CA VAL A 12 -12.21 17.54 4.92
C VAL A 12 -11.53 18.42 3.88
N GLY A 13 -10.81 19.43 4.38
CA GLY A 13 -9.97 20.30 3.58
C GLY A 13 -8.91 19.46 2.87
N MET A 14 -8.80 19.66 1.55
CA MET A 14 -7.53 19.59 0.81
C MET A 14 -6.57 18.41 1.11
N GLY A 15 -7.07 17.20 1.40
CA GLY A 15 -6.21 16.05 1.78
C GLY A 15 -6.27 14.85 0.82
N LYS A 16 -7.27 14.80 -0.07
CA LYS A 16 -7.53 13.61 -0.90
C LYS A 16 -6.51 13.37 -2.02
N ASN A 17 -5.63 14.33 -2.31
CA ASN A 17 -4.66 14.22 -3.42
C ASN A 17 -3.24 13.84 -2.99
N THR A 18 -2.87 14.00 -1.72
CA THR A 18 -1.49 13.74 -1.27
C THR A 18 -1.22 12.24 -1.10
N LEU A 19 -2.20 11.47 -0.61
CA LEU A 19 -2.06 10.02 -0.41
C LEU A 19 -1.73 9.28 -1.70
N ARG A 20 -2.37 9.66 -2.82
CA ARG A 20 -2.11 9.06 -4.15
C ARG A 20 -0.66 9.26 -4.63
N ASN A 21 0.04 10.26 -4.12
CA ASN A 21 1.42 10.53 -4.49
C ASN A 21 2.42 9.70 -3.68
N GLN A 22 2.02 9.17 -2.52
CA GLN A 22 2.87 8.37 -1.66
C GLN A 22 3.21 7.02 -2.31
N ILE A 23 4.47 6.61 -2.21
CA ILE A 23 4.96 5.40 -2.90
C ILE A 23 4.27 4.13 -2.39
N TRP A 24 4.04 4.02 -1.08
CA TRP A 24 3.35 2.88 -0.50
C TRP A 24 1.93 2.71 -1.07
N TYR A 25 1.20 3.81 -1.25
CA TYR A 25 -0.15 3.77 -1.81
C TYR A 25 -0.11 3.30 -3.26
N LYS A 26 0.85 3.82 -4.05
CA LYS A 26 1.03 3.42 -5.45
C LYS A 26 1.36 1.94 -5.58
N ILE A 27 2.17 1.39 -4.68
CA ILE A 27 2.47 -0.06 -4.65
C ILE A 27 1.18 -0.84 -4.43
N ILE A 28 0.44 -0.57 -3.36
CA ILE A 28 -0.80 -1.28 -3.01
C ILE A 28 -1.87 -1.14 -4.12
N ASP A 29 -2.08 0.07 -4.63
CA ASP A 29 -3.02 0.33 -5.73
C ASP A 29 -2.65 -0.46 -7.00
N LYS A 30 -1.36 -0.55 -7.31
CA LYS A 30 -0.89 -1.26 -8.51
C LYS A 30 -0.99 -2.78 -8.35
N LEU A 31 -0.67 -3.34 -7.18
CA LEU A 31 -0.88 -4.76 -6.87
C LEU A 31 -2.36 -5.15 -7.03
N ASN A 32 -3.27 -4.34 -6.49
CA ASN A 32 -4.72 -4.56 -6.61
C ASN A 32 -5.20 -4.51 -8.07
N LYS A 33 -4.76 -3.51 -8.85
CA LYS A 33 -5.14 -3.35 -10.27
C LYS A 33 -4.65 -4.50 -11.14
N GLU A 34 -3.46 -5.03 -10.88
CA GLU A 34 -2.89 -6.15 -11.61
C GLU A 34 -3.37 -7.52 -11.08
N LYS A 35 -4.28 -7.53 -10.09
CA LYS A 35 -4.86 -8.72 -9.45
C LYS A 35 -3.77 -9.68 -8.96
N ILE A 36 -2.77 -9.13 -8.28
CA ILE A 36 -1.73 -9.91 -7.61
C ILE A 36 -2.26 -10.25 -6.22
N ASP A 37 -2.31 -11.53 -5.88
CA ASP A 37 -2.62 -11.96 -4.52
C ASP A 37 -1.45 -11.59 -3.60
N TYR A 38 -1.72 -10.91 -2.50
CA TYR A 38 -0.71 -10.60 -1.50
C TYR A 38 -1.30 -10.50 -0.09
N VAL A 39 -0.45 -10.62 0.92
CA VAL A 39 -0.78 -10.38 2.32
C VAL A 39 0.19 -9.34 2.86
N VAL A 40 -0.32 -8.29 3.52
CA VAL A 40 0.52 -7.35 4.26
C VAL A 40 0.93 -7.99 5.58
N VAL A 41 2.22 -7.99 5.86
CA VAL A 41 2.79 -8.61 7.06
C VAL A 41 3.64 -7.59 7.84
N GLY A 42 4.34 -8.06 8.87
CA GLY A 42 5.26 -7.22 9.64
C GLY A 42 4.59 -6.10 10.42
N ALA A 43 5.31 -4.98 10.58
CA ALA A 43 4.88 -3.85 11.39
C ALA A 43 3.61 -3.17 10.85
N THR A 44 3.51 -3.05 9.52
CA THR A 44 2.37 -2.42 8.85
C THR A 44 1.08 -3.21 9.09
N ALA A 45 1.13 -4.54 9.20
CA ALA A 45 -0.06 -5.34 9.54
C ALA A 45 -0.63 -4.97 10.92
N LEU A 46 0.22 -4.73 11.92
CA LEU A 46 -0.22 -4.30 13.25
C LEU A 46 -0.95 -2.94 13.20
N VAL A 47 -0.42 -1.99 12.41
CA VAL A 47 -1.05 -0.67 12.22
C VAL A 47 -2.43 -0.81 11.60
N ILE A 48 -2.58 -1.66 10.57
CA ILE A 48 -3.87 -1.95 9.93
C ILE A 48 -4.87 -2.55 10.94
N HIS A 49 -4.41 -3.38 11.87
CA HIS A 49 -5.23 -3.96 12.93
C HIS A 49 -5.41 -3.06 14.17
N GLY A 50 -5.05 -1.78 14.09
CA GLY A 50 -5.34 -0.79 15.12
C GLY A 50 -4.33 -0.73 16.27
N LEU A 51 -3.15 -1.36 16.11
CA LEU A 51 -2.03 -1.22 17.02
C LEU A 51 -1.07 -0.14 16.48
N PRO A 52 -1.15 1.11 16.97
CA PRO A 52 -0.37 2.22 16.43
C PRO A 52 1.11 2.01 16.71
N ARG A 53 1.93 2.09 15.66
CA ARG A 53 3.40 2.10 15.73
C ARG A 53 3.97 2.76 14.49
N SER A 54 5.21 3.24 14.61
CA SER A 54 5.98 3.68 13.46
C SER A 54 6.62 2.49 12.74
N THR A 55 6.72 2.60 11.42
CA THR A 55 7.40 1.68 10.50
C THR A 55 7.85 2.49 9.30
N LEU A 56 8.98 2.11 8.70
CA LEU A 56 9.58 2.83 7.57
C LEU A 56 9.27 2.18 6.23
N ASP A 57 8.82 0.94 6.26
CA ASP A 57 8.68 0.02 5.15
C ASP A 57 7.34 -0.72 5.20
N ILE A 58 7.05 -1.48 4.13
CA ILE A 58 5.91 -2.37 4.06
C ILE A 58 6.41 -3.73 3.62
N ASP A 59 6.17 -4.72 4.45
CA ASP A 59 6.43 -6.12 4.13
C ASP A 59 5.18 -6.74 3.51
N ILE A 60 5.35 -7.44 2.39
CA ILE A 60 4.28 -8.17 1.71
C ILE A 60 4.72 -9.60 1.39
N TYR A 61 3.81 -10.55 1.58
CA TYR A 61 3.95 -11.91 1.05
C TYR A 61 3.12 -12.07 -0.20
N ILE A 62 3.69 -12.74 -1.20
CA ILE A 62 3.05 -13.04 -2.48
C ILE A 62 3.21 -14.55 -2.72
N PRO A 63 2.20 -15.24 -3.29
CA PRO A 63 2.34 -16.64 -3.65
C PRO A 63 3.54 -16.87 -4.58
N ALA A 64 4.39 -17.84 -4.24
CA ALA A 64 5.58 -18.20 -5.02
C ALA A 64 5.21 -18.98 -6.31
N ARG A 65 4.43 -18.35 -7.18
CA ARG A 65 4.04 -18.86 -8.51
C ARG A 65 4.70 -17.98 -9.57
N ALA A 66 5.26 -18.60 -10.60
CA ALA A 66 5.97 -17.88 -11.67
C ALA A 66 5.15 -16.73 -12.28
N GLU A 67 3.84 -16.95 -12.52
CA GLU A 67 2.94 -15.92 -13.02
C GLU A 67 2.84 -14.70 -12.09
N MET A 68 2.75 -14.92 -10.76
CA MET A 68 2.65 -13.83 -9.78
C MET A 68 3.96 -13.05 -9.68
N LEU A 69 5.09 -13.75 -9.71
CA LEU A 69 6.41 -13.13 -9.71
C LEU A 69 6.61 -12.26 -10.95
N ASN A 70 6.23 -12.74 -12.13
CA ASN A 70 6.31 -11.95 -13.37
C ASN A 70 5.48 -10.66 -13.27
N LYS A 71 4.25 -10.73 -12.74
CA LYS A 71 3.42 -9.53 -12.51
C LYS A 71 4.05 -8.59 -11.49
N LEU A 72 4.61 -9.11 -10.39
CA LEU A 72 5.29 -8.31 -9.37
C LEU A 72 6.46 -7.52 -9.96
N PHE A 73 7.34 -8.18 -10.72
CA PHE A 73 8.47 -7.51 -11.36
C PHE A 73 8.03 -6.46 -12.38
N LEU A 74 6.95 -6.72 -13.13
CA LEU A 74 6.35 -5.72 -14.01
C LEU A 74 5.82 -4.50 -13.23
N VAL A 75 5.21 -4.71 -12.06
CA VAL A 75 4.78 -3.63 -11.16
C VAL A 75 5.98 -2.83 -10.66
N ALA A 76 7.01 -3.50 -10.17
CA ALA A 76 8.24 -2.86 -9.70
C ALA A 76 8.88 -2.00 -10.79
N HIS A 77 9.00 -2.53 -12.01
CA HIS A 77 9.52 -1.79 -13.16
C HIS A 77 8.64 -0.57 -13.52
N LYS A 78 7.32 -0.73 -13.60
CA LYS A 78 6.38 0.38 -13.88
C LYS A 78 6.46 1.50 -12.85
N LEU A 79 6.74 1.15 -11.58
CA LEU A 79 6.89 2.10 -10.48
C LEU A 79 8.33 2.60 -10.29
N ARG A 80 9.28 2.14 -11.12
CA ARG A 80 10.71 2.46 -11.01
C ARG A 80 11.28 2.12 -9.62
N LEU A 81 10.81 1.03 -9.03
CA LEU A 81 11.37 0.51 -7.78
C LEU A 81 12.73 -0.11 -8.08
N GLN A 82 13.70 0.14 -7.21
CA GLN A 82 15.02 -0.47 -7.29
C GLN A 82 15.08 -1.64 -6.32
N SER A 83 15.71 -2.74 -6.74
CA SER A 83 16.05 -3.86 -5.88
C SER A 83 17.51 -3.76 -5.50
N ALA A 84 17.82 -3.91 -4.22
CA ALA A 84 19.21 -4.08 -3.75
C ALA A 84 19.69 -5.54 -3.89
N GLN A 85 18.77 -6.49 -4.08
CA GLN A 85 19.11 -7.85 -4.49
C GLN A 85 19.31 -7.86 -6.00
N GLU A 86 20.57 -7.99 -6.41
CA GLU A 86 20.94 -8.27 -7.80
C GLU A 86 20.41 -9.65 -8.17
N ASP A 87 19.54 -9.67 -9.18
CA ASP A 87 19.11 -10.80 -10.00
C ASP A 87 19.00 -12.18 -9.33
N ILE A 88 17.84 -12.45 -8.73
CA ILE A 88 17.40 -13.83 -8.44
C ILE A 88 17.07 -14.60 -9.75
N LEU A 89 17.07 -13.92 -10.90
CA LEU A 89 16.61 -14.44 -12.19
C LEU A 89 17.69 -14.52 -13.28
N ASN A 90 18.98 -14.38 -12.94
CA ASN A 90 20.08 -14.72 -13.87
C ASN A 90 20.37 -16.22 -13.85
#